data_AF-A0A7C1D2F3-F1
#
_entry.id   AF-A0A7C1D2F3-F1
#
_cell.length_a   1.000
_cell.length_b   1.000
_cell.length_c   1.000
_cell.angle_alpha   90.00
_cell.angle_beta   90.00
_cell.angle_gamma   90.00
#
_symmetry.space_group_name_H-M   'P 1'
#
loop_
_entity.id
_entity.type
_entity.pdbx_description
1 polymer ?
#
loop_
_entity_poly.entity_id
_entity_poly.type
_entity_poly.pdbx_seq_one_letter_code
_entity_poly.pdbx_strand_id
1 'polypeptide(L)'
;MDWIWLGILFFGLVVVIAFSEIIRKTQNWSIKVTRKFVHILTGVFIALTPFLMTDSCPLLVISAIFVIVNLIAIQRGWMPGMHATARISYGTVFYPISFFVLILLLWNGHKSILVIAMLIMAIADAAAAIVGESVAQPKNYRVAGELKSVQGSLMMFSTTLLITFLGLFFFSRIDGIFVSAGHALWYAIVVAIFVTGCEALSFKGSDNLSVPLGAAFFCYYLLSHSVNQNITLTFGVWLALVIALLSYKLRFLSISGAVATFMLGAVVFGVGKWEYSLPILLFFILSSLLSKAGKQWKRRFADTFQKGGRRDLGQVFANGGIAGVIVLLWNFFPSDAFYFAFVGSVAAVTADTWGTEIGVFSKIMPRHIISFKKVAPGTSGGVTALGFFGGLVGSALIILLGKLVTNRYFGLPEYFPLLLIFAGILGSVVDSIVGATIQAQFKCPNCGKITEKPEHCGGQPTALTSGIEAIDNDVVNAICALAGAGFAGLAFLII
;
A
#
# COMPACT_ATOMS: atom_id res chain seq x y z
N MET A 1 11.53 36.40 13.37
CA MET A 1 10.12 36.61 12.97
C MET A 1 9.36 35.29 12.89
N ASP A 2 9.87 34.26 12.22
CA ASP A 2 9.18 32.96 12.09
C ASP A 2 8.84 32.27 13.43
N TRP A 3 9.72 32.33 14.43
CA TRP A 3 9.42 31.84 15.79
C TRP A 3 8.27 32.58 16.49
N ILE A 4 8.07 33.86 16.17
CA ILE A 4 6.95 34.66 16.70
C ILE A 4 5.65 34.20 16.03
N TRP A 5 5.66 34.00 14.71
CA TRP A 5 4.52 33.43 13.98
C TRP A 5 4.15 32.05 14.50
N LEU A 6 5.14 31.19 14.76
CA LEU A 6 4.90 29.90 15.40
C LEU A 6 4.23 30.07 16.78
N GLY A 7 4.72 31.01 17.60
CA GLY A 7 4.11 31.33 18.91
C GLY A 7 2.66 31.79 18.79
N ILE A 8 2.34 32.66 17.82
CA ILE A 8 0.99 33.14 17.54
C ILE A 8 0.08 31.98 17.09
N LEU A 9 0.54 31.14 16.15
CA LEU A 9 -0.21 29.99 15.67
C LEU A 9 -0.47 28.98 16.80
N PHE A 10 0.53 28.72 17.63
CA PHE A 10 0.41 27.83 18.78
C PHE A 10 -0.59 28.39 19.81
N PHE A 11 -0.52 29.68 20.12
CA PHE A 11 -1.49 30.32 21.00
C PHE A 11 -2.91 30.23 20.41
N GLY A 12 -3.07 30.50 19.11
CA GLY A 12 -4.34 30.34 18.41
C GLY A 12 -4.89 28.91 18.50
N LEU A 13 -4.03 27.90 18.37
CA LEU A 13 -4.40 26.50 18.54
C LEU A 13 -4.89 26.20 19.96
N VAL A 14 -4.19 26.70 20.99
CA VAL A 14 -4.60 26.54 22.40
C VAL A 14 -5.97 27.18 22.65
N VAL A 15 -6.21 28.38 22.11
CA VAL A 15 -7.51 29.06 22.19
C VAL A 15 -8.60 28.24 21.51
N VAL A 16 -8.33 27.70 20.32
CA VAL A 16 -9.28 26.83 19.60
C VAL A 16 -9.62 25.58 20.41
N ILE A 17 -8.62 24.91 20.99
CA ILE A 17 -8.85 23.72 21.81
C ILE A 17 -9.69 24.08 23.04
N ALA A 18 -9.34 25.15 23.75
CA ALA A 18 -10.09 25.63 24.92
C ALA A 18 -11.54 25.98 24.55
N PHE A 19 -11.74 26.70 23.44
CA PHE A 19 -13.06 27.06 22.94
C PHE A 19 -13.88 25.83 22.54
N SER A 20 -13.26 24.85 21.87
CA SER A 20 -13.93 23.61 21.50
C SER A 20 -14.39 22.80 22.71
N GLU A 21 -13.63 22.83 23.80
CA GLU A 21 -13.97 22.17 25.07
C GLU A 21 -15.08 22.92 25.82
N ILE A 22 -15.10 24.26 25.74
CA ILE A 22 -16.21 25.07 26.26
C ILE A 22 -17.50 24.76 25.50
N ILE A 23 -17.48 24.74 24.15
CA ILE A 23 -18.64 24.36 23.33
C ILE A 23 -19.09 22.94 23.66
N ARG A 24 -18.15 21.99 23.82
CA ARG A 24 -18.48 20.62 24.20
C ARG A 24 -19.32 20.57 25.48
N LYS A 25 -18.94 21.36 26.49
CA LYS A 25 -19.64 21.42 27.78
C LYS A 25 -20.95 22.22 27.71
N THR A 26 -21.01 23.30 26.94
CA THR A 26 -22.18 24.20 26.90
C THR A 26 -23.25 23.77 25.89
N GLN A 27 -22.86 23.20 24.76
CA GLN A 27 -23.74 22.77 23.66
C GLN A 27 -23.90 21.24 23.59
N ASN A 28 -23.37 20.52 24.58
CA ASN A 28 -23.44 19.06 24.71
C ASN A 28 -22.97 18.30 23.44
N TRP A 29 -21.95 18.84 22.75
CA TRP A 29 -21.38 18.16 21.59
C TRP A 29 -20.74 16.83 22.00
N SER A 30 -20.88 15.83 21.14
CA SER A 30 -20.19 14.55 21.35
C SER A 30 -18.67 14.72 21.22
N ILE A 31 -17.91 13.91 21.96
CA ILE A 31 -16.44 13.87 21.90
C ILE A 31 -15.94 13.69 20.46
N LYS A 32 -16.66 12.89 19.66
CA LYS A 32 -16.35 12.68 18.23
C LYS A 32 -16.39 13.97 17.42
N VAL A 33 -17.44 14.78 17.60
CA VAL A 33 -17.63 16.04 16.88
C VAL A 33 -16.56 17.04 17.28
N THR A 34 -16.31 17.22 18.59
CA THR A 34 -15.26 18.11 19.10
C THR A 34 -13.89 17.72 18.54
N ARG A 35 -13.56 16.42 18.53
CA ARG A 35 -12.30 15.92 17.96
C ARG A 35 -12.15 16.25 16.48
N LYS A 36 -13.20 16.05 15.67
CA LYS A 36 -13.15 16.36 14.23
C LYS A 36 -13.08 17.88 13.99
N PHE A 37 -13.73 18.69 14.81
CA PHE A 37 -13.61 20.15 14.77
C PHE A 37 -12.17 20.62 15.04
N VAL A 38 -11.55 20.11 16.10
CA VAL A 38 -10.14 20.41 16.42
C VAL A 38 -9.21 19.93 15.30
N HIS A 39 -9.44 18.73 14.74
CA HIS A 39 -8.68 18.20 13.60
C HIS A 39 -8.73 19.13 12.37
N ILE A 40 -9.93 19.56 11.96
CA ILE A 40 -10.12 20.48 10.83
C ILE A 40 -9.36 21.79 11.09
N LEU A 41 -9.59 22.42 12.25
CA LEU A 41 -8.97 23.71 12.54
C LEU A 41 -7.45 23.60 12.63
N THR A 42 -6.92 22.59 13.32
CA THR A 42 -5.47 22.34 13.39
C THR A 42 -4.85 22.25 12.00
N GLY A 43 -5.50 21.54 11.08
CA GLY A 43 -5.00 21.40 9.72
C GLY A 43 -5.14 22.64 8.85
N VAL A 44 -6.20 23.42 9.02
CA VAL A 44 -6.30 24.73 8.36
C VAL A 44 -5.20 25.67 8.86
N PHE A 45 -4.96 25.75 10.17
CA PHE A 45 -3.88 26.57 10.73
C PHE A 45 -2.52 26.17 10.18
N ILE A 46 -2.25 24.86 10.12
CA ILE A 46 -1.00 24.36 9.57
C ILE A 46 -0.88 24.64 8.07
N ALA A 47 -1.96 24.52 7.30
CA ALA A 47 -1.99 24.83 5.88
C ALA A 47 -1.71 26.33 5.59
N LEU A 48 -1.92 27.23 6.55
CA LEU A 48 -1.59 28.65 6.41
C LEU A 48 -0.10 28.97 6.64
N THR A 49 0.66 28.05 7.24
CA THR A 49 2.06 28.28 7.61
C THR A 49 2.96 28.72 6.44
N PRO A 50 2.83 28.20 5.20
CA PRO A 50 3.73 28.59 4.12
C PRO A 50 3.51 30.03 3.63
N PHE A 51 2.38 30.66 3.98
CA PHE A 51 2.09 32.08 3.68
C PHE A 51 2.63 33.02 4.75
N LEU A 52 2.81 32.52 5.97
CA LEU A 52 3.19 33.33 7.13
C LEU A 52 4.69 33.28 7.41
N MET A 53 5.35 32.17 7.04
CA MET A 53 6.71 31.87 7.45
C MET A 53 7.66 31.72 6.26
N THR A 54 8.89 32.19 6.44
CA THR A 54 9.96 32.02 5.45
C THR A 54 10.75 30.73 5.67
N ASP A 55 11.15 30.45 6.91
CA ASP A 55 11.94 29.30 7.31
C ASP A 55 11.05 28.15 7.84
N SER A 56 11.43 26.92 7.50
CA SER A 56 10.77 25.68 7.94
C SER A 56 11.25 25.19 9.31
N CYS A 57 12.42 25.64 9.76
CA CYS A 57 13.05 25.13 10.98
C CYS A 57 12.09 25.11 12.20
N PRO A 58 11.32 26.17 12.50
CA PRO A 58 10.41 26.14 13.65
C PRO A 58 9.30 25.09 13.50
N LEU A 59 8.81 24.85 12.27
CA LEU A 59 7.77 23.86 11.97
C LEU A 59 8.29 22.43 12.07
N LEU A 60 9.54 22.17 11.66
CA LEU A 60 10.20 20.88 11.83
C LEU A 60 10.41 20.55 13.30
N VAL A 61 10.88 21.50 14.08
CA VAL A 61 11.10 21.33 15.53
C VAL A 61 9.79 21.02 16.24
N ILE A 62 8.75 21.83 16.02
CA ILE A 62 7.47 21.63 16.71
C ILE A 62 6.80 20.31 16.31
N SER A 63 6.81 19.94 15.03
CA SER A 63 6.23 18.67 14.58
C SER A 63 6.99 17.47 15.14
N ALA A 64 8.33 17.50 15.19
CA ALA A 64 9.12 16.45 15.83
C ALA A 64 8.79 16.30 17.33
N ILE A 65 8.64 17.42 18.06
CA ILE A 65 8.20 17.40 19.46
C ILE A 65 6.81 16.77 19.58
N PHE A 66 5.85 17.16 18.73
CA PHE A 66 4.50 16.58 18.75
C PHE A 66 4.48 15.08 18.45
N VAL A 67 5.35 14.58 17.57
CA VAL A 67 5.50 13.13 17.34
C VAL A 67 5.90 12.43 18.65
N ILE A 68 6.95 12.92 19.31
CA ILE A 68 7.47 12.33 20.56
C ILE A 68 6.42 12.39 21.68
N VAL A 69 5.80 13.56 21.88
CA VAL A 69 4.79 13.77 22.92
C VAL A 69 3.57 12.85 22.70
N ASN A 70 3.06 12.77 21.46
CA ASN A 70 1.91 11.90 21.17
C ASN A 70 2.25 10.41 21.31
N LEU A 71 3.46 9.99 20.94
CA LEU A 71 3.93 8.62 21.15
C LEU A 71 3.97 8.26 22.65
N ILE A 72 4.55 9.13 23.48
CA ILE A 72 4.60 8.93 24.94
C ILE A 72 3.19 8.90 25.52
N ALA A 73 2.31 9.80 25.08
CA ALA A 73 0.94 9.87 25.59
C ALA A 73 0.13 8.60 25.27
N ILE A 74 0.31 8.01 24.08
CA ILE A 74 -0.31 6.73 23.72
C ILE A 74 0.27 5.60 24.60
N GLN A 75 1.60 5.53 24.74
CA GLN A 75 2.24 4.47 25.54
C GLN A 75 1.87 4.52 27.02
N ARG A 76 1.69 5.72 27.58
CA ARG A 76 1.35 5.92 28.99
C ARG A 76 -0.16 5.98 29.26
N GLY A 77 -1.00 5.89 28.23
CA GLY A 77 -2.46 5.97 28.37
C GLY A 77 -2.96 7.32 28.89
N TRP A 78 -2.20 8.40 28.73
CA TRP A 78 -2.46 9.72 29.32
C TRP A 78 -3.66 10.46 28.70
N MET A 79 -4.27 9.92 27.63
CA MET A 79 -5.39 10.54 26.93
C MET A 79 -6.56 9.57 26.68
N PRO A 80 -7.24 9.07 27.74
CA PRO A 80 -8.35 8.13 27.60
C PRO A 80 -9.53 8.71 26.80
N GLY A 81 -9.72 10.04 26.81
CA GLY A 81 -10.75 10.73 26.02
C GLY A 81 -10.57 10.66 24.50
N MET A 82 -9.36 10.38 24.01
CA MET A 82 -9.09 10.12 22.58
C MET A 82 -9.24 8.64 22.21
N HIS A 83 -9.39 7.75 23.20
CA HIS A 83 -9.46 6.30 23.08
C HIS A 83 -10.86 5.75 23.40
N ALA A 84 -11.92 6.50 23.09
CA ALA A 84 -13.32 6.13 23.37
C ALA A 84 -13.83 4.84 22.69
N THR A 85 -12.98 4.11 21.95
CA THR A 85 -13.26 2.82 21.32
C THR A 85 -12.22 1.81 21.78
N ALA A 86 -12.61 0.55 21.99
CA ALA A 86 -11.75 -0.56 22.47
C ALA A 86 -10.48 -0.88 21.63
N ARG A 87 -10.15 -0.07 20.62
CA ARG A 87 -8.95 -0.16 19.78
C ARG A 87 -8.15 1.14 19.84
N ILE A 88 -6.84 1.03 20.06
CA ILE A 88 -5.88 2.14 20.01
C ILE A 88 -5.77 2.66 18.56
N SER A 89 -5.97 3.97 18.37
CA SER A 89 -5.72 4.69 17.12
C SER A 89 -4.44 5.48 17.22
N TYR A 90 -3.64 5.49 16.15
CA TYR A 90 -2.36 6.20 16.08
C TYR A 90 -2.44 7.50 15.26
N GLY A 91 -3.65 7.93 14.89
CA GLY A 91 -3.87 9.10 14.04
C GLY A 91 -3.23 10.39 14.58
N THR A 92 -3.15 10.56 15.91
CA THR A 92 -2.50 11.73 16.55
C THR A 92 -0.98 11.74 16.41
N VAL A 93 -0.36 10.59 16.15
CA VAL A 93 1.07 10.46 15.84
C VAL A 93 1.31 10.57 14.34
N PHE A 94 0.47 9.92 13.53
CA PHE A 94 0.59 9.97 12.07
C PHE A 94 0.44 11.36 11.48
N TYR A 95 -0.40 12.20 12.09
CA TYR A 95 -0.63 13.57 11.67
C TYR A 95 0.66 14.45 11.71
N PRO A 96 1.38 14.59 12.85
CA PRO A 96 2.61 15.37 12.87
C PRO A 96 3.75 14.71 12.08
N ILE A 97 3.77 13.37 11.94
CA ILE A 97 4.73 12.68 11.05
C ILE A 97 4.51 13.09 9.59
N SER A 98 3.27 13.06 9.10
CA SER A 98 2.98 13.41 7.71
C SER A 98 3.34 14.86 7.44
N PHE A 99 2.99 15.77 8.35
CA PHE A 99 3.38 17.18 8.23
C PHE A 99 4.90 17.38 8.22
N PHE A 100 5.64 16.72 9.11
CA PHE A 100 7.10 16.79 9.15
C PHE A 100 7.73 16.34 7.82
N VAL A 101 7.29 15.20 7.28
CA VAL A 101 7.77 14.67 6.00
C VAL A 101 7.44 15.63 4.84
N LEU A 102 6.23 16.19 4.81
CA LEU A 102 5.84 17.16 3.77
C LEU A 102 6.69 18.43 3.81
N ILE A 103 7.02 18.95 5.00
CA ILE A 103 7.91 20.11 5.12
C ILE A 103 9.29 19.78 4.54
N LEU A 104 9.88 18.66 4.95
CA LEU A 104 11.21 18.26 4.48
C LEU A 104 11.29 18.15 2.96
N LEU A 105 10.24 17.62 2.33
CA LEU A 105 10.25 17.35 0.89
C LEU A 105 9.83 18.56 0.04
N LEU A 106 8.94 19.42 0.54
CA LEU A 106 8.23 20.40 -0.31
C LEU A 106 8.51 21.86 0.05
N TRP A 107 9.05 22.17 1.22
CA TRP A 107 9.16 23.57 1.68
C TRP A 107 9.96 24.46 0.73
N ASN A 108 11.03 23.92 0.13
CA ASN A 108 11.97 24.69 -0.69
C ASN A 108 11.56 24.81 -2.17
N GLY A 109 10.46 24.19 -2.61
CA GLY A 109 10.08 24.25 -4.02
C GLY A 109 8.60 24.11 -4.35
N HIS A 110 7.78 23.54 -3.46
CA HIS A 110 6.38 23.22 -3.73
C HIS A 110 5.50 23.42 -2.49
N LYS A 111 5.54 24.62 -1.90
CA LYS A 111 4.76 24.98 -0.71
C LYS A 111 3.26 24.80 -0.96
N SER A 112 2.78 25.09 -2.17
CA SER A 112 1.36 24.90 -2.54
C SER A 112 0.89 23.47 -2.38
N ILE A 113 1.74 22.48 -2.68
CA ILE A 113 1.42 21.06 -2.52
C ILE A 113 1.23 20.71 -1.04
N LEU A 114 2.08 21.25 -0.16
CA LEU A 114 1.94 21.10 1.29
C LEU A 114 0.59 21.67 1.76
N VAL A 115 0.22 22.88 1.30
CA VAL A 115 -1.09 23.49 1.63
C VAL A 115 -2.24 22.57 1.20
N ILE A 116 -2.22 22.10 -0.05
CA ILE A 116 -3.25 21.22 -0.61
C ILE A 116 -3.35 19.92 0.19
N ALA A 117 -2.22 19.23 0.42
CA ALA A 117 -2.19 17.96 1.14
C ALA A 117 -2.72 18.08 2.57
N MET A 118 -2.34 19.15 3.28
CA MET A 118 -2.83 19.42 4.64
C MET A 118 -4.32 19.75 4.67
N LEU A 119 -4.83 20.52 3.71
CA LEU A 119 -6.26 20.82 3.61
C LEU A 119 -7.09 19.56 3.29
N ILE A 120 -6.61 18.69 2.41
CA ILE A 120 -7.26 17.40 2.11
C ILE A 120 -7.35 16.56 3.39
N MET A 121 -6.24 16.37 4.11
CA MET A 121 -6.26 15.63 5.37
C MET A 121 -7.17 16.28 6.43
N ALA A 122 -7.20 17.62 6.51
CA ALA A 122 -7.97 18.32 7.52
C ALA A 122 -9.48 18.26 7.25
N ILE A 123 -9.88 18.55 6.01
CA ILE A 123 -11.26 18.80 5.62
C ILE A 123 -11.87 17.56 4.98
N ALA A 124 -11.21 16.96 3.98
CA ALA A 124 -11.79 15.84 3.23
C ALA A 124 -11.96 14.60 4.11
N ASP A 125 -10.96 14.25 4.91
CA ASP A 125 -11.05 13.13 5.88
C ASP A 125 -12.16 13.35 6.91
N ALA A 126 -12.25 14.56 7.47
CA ALA A 126 -13.27 14.88 8.44
C ALA A 126 -14.68 14.85 7.83
N ALA A 127 -14.85 15.40 6.62
CA ALA A 127 -16.11 15.38 5.90
C ALA A 127 -16.53 13.95 5.53
N ALA A 128 -15.60 13.11 5.06
CA ALA A 128 -15.85 11.71 4.74
C ALA A 128 -16.35 10.93 5.97
N ALA A 129 -15.71 11.10 7.12
CA ALA A 129 -16.14 10.48 8.37
C ALA A 129 -17.51 10.99 8.83
N ILE A 130 -17.74 12.30 8.82
CA ILE A 130 -19.01 12.90 9.23
C ILE A 130 -20.15 12.38 8.35
N VAL A 131 -20.03 12.48 7.02
CA VAL A 131 -21.08 12.02 6.11
C VAL A 131 -21.24 10.50 6.17
N GLY A 132 -20.14 9.77 6.28
CA GLY A 132 -20.19 8.32 6.36
C GLY A 132 -20.94 7.79 7.58
N GLU A 133 -20.88 8.50 8.72
CA GLU A 133 -21.59 8.16 9.97
C GLU A 133 -23.00 8.78 10.05
N SER A 134 -23.29 9.86 9.30
CA SER A 134 -24.57 10.61 9.41
C SER A 134 -25.71 10.02 8.58
N VAL A 135 -25.41 9.17 7.59
CA VAL A 135 -26.42 8.58 6.71
C VAL A 135 -27.11 7.43 7.43
N ALA A 136 -28.45 7.43 7.45
CA ALA A 136 -29.24 6.43 8.18
C ALA A 136 -29.06 4.98 7.68
N GLN A 137 -28.85 4.80 6.37
CA GLN A 137 -28.59 3.49 5.74
C GLN A 137 -27.35 3.55 4.82
N PRO A 138 -26.14 3.58 5.40
CA PRO A 138 -24.93 3.68 4.62
C PRO A 138 -24.62 2.35 3.92
N LYS A 139 -24.14 2.42 2.67
CA LYS A 139 -23.70 1.22 1.95
C LYS A 139 -22.30 0.88 2.42
N ASN A 140 -22.20 -0.02 3.39
CA ASN A 140 -20.94 -0.34 4.04
C ASN A 140 -20.15 -1.40 3.28
N TYR A 141 -18.83 -1.28 3.34
CA TYR A 141 -17.87 -2.25 2.85
C TYR A 141 -16.69 -2.35 3.85
N ARG A 142 -15.91 -3.42 3.77
CA ARG A 142 -14.79 -3.67 4.69
C ARG A 142 -13.47 -3.77 3.95
N VAL A 143 -12.50 -2.96 4.36
CA VAL A 143 -11.12 -2.94 3.84
C VAL A 143 -10.17 -2.78 5.03
N ALA A 144 -9.02 -3.47 4.99
CA ALA A 144 -8.01 -3.44 6.06
C ALA A 144 -8.56 -3.70 7.50
N GLY A 145 -9.68 -4.43 7.61
CA GLY A 145 -10.33 -4.71 8.90
C GLY A 145 -11.23 -3.59 9.43
N GLU A 146 -11.35 -2.47 8.72
CA GLU A 146 -12.19 -1.32 9.06
C GLU A 146 -13.49 -1.30 8.25
N LEU A 147 -14.57 -0.83 8.87
CA LEU A 147 -15.86 -0.63 8.20
C LEU A 147 -15.91 0.77 7.62
N LYS A 148 -16.11 0.87 6.31
CA LYS A 148 -16.18 2.13 5.55
C LYS A 148 -17.51 2.21 4.82
N SER A 149 -17.94 3.41 4.42
CA SER A 149 -19.18 3.61 3.67
C SER A 149 -18.93 4.26 2.31
N VAL A 150 -19.71 3.84 1.30
CA VAL A 150 -19.63 4.41 -0.05
C VAL A 150 -19.89 5.92 -0.04
N GLN A 151 -20.80 6.38 0.83
CA GLN A 151 -21.10 7.80 0.99
C GLN A 151 -19.91 8.58 1.56
N GLY A 152 -19.18 8.01 2.52
CA GLY A 152 -17.94 8.58 3.03
C GLY A 152 -16.88 8.70 1.94
N SER A 153 -16.66 7.65 1.15
CA SER A 153 -15.70 7.67 0.04
C SER A 153 -16.08 8.64 -1.08
N LEU A 154 -17.39 8.78 -1.38
CA LEU A 154 -17.86 9.79 -2.34
C LEU A 154 -17.61 11.21 -1.84
N MET A 155 -17.80 11.44 -0.53
CA MET A 155 -17.48 12.73 0.10
C MET A 155 -15.97 12.99 0.10
N MET A 156 -15.15 11.97 0.38
CA MET A 156 -13.68 12.05 0.27
C MET A 156 -13.27 12.47 -1.14
N PHE A 157 -13.83 11.82 -2.17
CA PHE A 157 -13.56 12.13 -3.56
C PHE A 157 -13.94 13.58 -3.92
N SER A 158 -15.18 14.00 -3.63
CA SER A 158 -15.68 15.31 -4.05
C SER A 158 -14.97 16.47 -3.33
N THR A 159 -14.69 16.33 -2.04
CA THR A 159 -13.96 17.34 -1.27
C THR A 159 -12.49 17.40 -1.66
N THR A 160 -11.84 16.26 -1.88
CA THR A 160 -10.46 16.23 -2.39
C THR A 160 -10.37 16.86 -3.77
N LEU A 161 -11.33 16.58 -4.67
CA LEU A 161 -11.41 17.19 -5.99
C LEU A 161 -11.50 18.72 -5.88
N LEU A 162 -12.40 19.23 -5.04
CA LEU A 162 -12.59 20.66 -4.86
C LEU A 162 -11.34 21.34 -4.28
N ILE A 163 -10.78 20.80 -3.20
CA ILE A 163 -9.59 21.35 -2.54
C ILE A 163 -8.40 21.35 -3.49
N THR A 164 -8.18 20.25 -4.21
CA THR A 164 -7.07 20.14 -5.15
C THR A 164 -7.25 21.10 -6.33
N PHE A 165 -8.46 21.19 -6.90
CA PHE A 165 -8.75 22.12 -7.99
C PHE A 165 -8.49 23.56 -7.58
N LEU A 166 -9.07 24.02 -6.47
CA LEU A 166 -8.91 25.38 -5.99
C LEU A 166 -7.46 25.65 -5.57
N GLY A 167 -6.82 24.71 -4.89
CA GLY A 167 -5.44 24.86 -4.44
C GLY A 167 -4.44 24.91 -5.59
N LEU A 168 -4.60 24.06 -6.62
CA LEU A 168 -3.76 24.13 -7.82
C LEU A 168 -4.02 25.40 -8.63
N PHE A 169 -5.26 25.91 -8.66
CA PHE A 169 -5.58 27.10 -9.44
C PHE A 169 -5.13 28.41 -8.76
N PHE A 170 -5.23 28.49 -7.43
CA PHE A 170 -4.93 29.69 -6.66
C PHE A 170 -3.57 29.64 -5.96
N PHE A 171 -3.25 28.54 -5.26
CA PHE A 171 -2.08 28.47 -4.37
C PHE A 171 -0.80 28.07 -5.09
N SER A 172 -0.86 27.41 -6.26
CA SER A 172 0.36 27.09 -7.04
C SER A 172 1.20 28.32 -7.37
N ARG A 173 0.58 29.51 -7.40
CA ARG A 173 1.22 30.80 -7.67
C ARG A 173 2.25 31.18 -6.62
N ILE A 174 2.14 30.67 -5.39
CA ILE A 174 3.13 30.87 -4.31
C ILE A 174 4.48 30.29 -4.72
N ASP A 175 4.45 29.17 -5.46
CA ASP A 175 5.64 28.51 -5.98
C ASP A 175 6.07 29.08 -7.34
N GLY A 176 5.42 30.15 -7.82
CA GLY A 176 5.64 30.70 -9.16
C GLY A 176 5.07 29.83 -10.29
N ILE A 177 4.25 28.82 -9.97
CA ILE A 177 3.69 27.89 -10.95
C ILE A 177 2.29 28.35 -11.37
N PHE A 178 2.07 28.52 -12.67
CA PHE A 178 0.75 28.82 -13.23
C PHE A 178 0.09 27.57 -13.82
N VAL A 179 -1.05 27.17 -13.26
CA VAL A 179 -1.83 26.03 -13.73
C VAL A 179 -3.14 26.54 -14.33
N SER A 180 -3.41 26.24 -15.61
CA SER A 180 -4.70 26.61 -16.21
C SER A 180 -5.85 25.84 -15.59
N ALA A 181 -7.07 26.38 -15.62
CA ALA A 181 -8.25 25.74 -15.03
C ALA A 181 -8.49 24.31 -15.57
N GLY A 182 -8.23 24.07 -16.85
CA GLY A 182 -8.34 22.74 -17.46
C GLY A 182 -7.35 21.73 -16.87
N HIS A 183 -6.08 22.11 -16.72
CA HIS A 183 -5.06 21.26 -16.09
C HIS A 183 -5.33 21.05 -14.60
N ALA A 184 -5.75 22.11 -13.88
CA ALA A 184 -6.09 22.01 -12.47
C ALA A 184 -7.24 21.01 -12.23
N LEU A 185 -8.30 21.06 -13.05
CA LEU A 185 -9.42 20.12 -12.95
C LEU A 185 -8.98 18.69 -13.28
N TRP A 186 -8.22 18.51 -14.36
CA TRP A 186 -7.70 17.20 -14.74
C TRP A 186 -6.83 16.59 -13.62
N TYR A 187 -5.87 17.35 -13.09
CA TYR A 187 -4.98 16.90 -12.02
C TYR A 187 -5.76 16.59 -10.74
N ALA A 188 -6.74 17.43 -10.40
CA ALA A 188 -7.60 17.23 -9.23
C ALA A 188 -8.42 15.93 -9.33
N ILE A 189 -8.91 15.55 -10.52
CA ILE A 189 -9.60 14.27 -10.72
C ILE A 189 -8.66 13.10 -10.41
N VAL A 190 -7.45 13.11 -10.98
CA VAL A 190 -6.47 12.02 -10.77
C VAL A 190 -6.12 11.89 -9.28
N VAL A 191 -5.81 13.02 -8.63
CA VAL A 191 -5.50 13.06 -7.19
C VAL A 191 -6.68 12.56 -6.36
N ALA A 192 -7.90 13.01 -6.63
CA ALA A 192 -9.09 12.61 -5.89
C ALA A 192 -9.38 11.11 -5.97
N ILE A 193 -9.22 10.48 -7.14
CA ILE A 193 -9.39 9.03 -7.30
C ILE A 193 -8.36 8.29 -6.43
N PHE A 194 -7.07 8.66 -6.53
CA PHE A 194 -6.00 7.99 -5.79
C PHE A 194 -6.16 8.16 -4.27
N VAL A 195 -6.42 9.39 -3.82
CA VAL A 195 -6.59 9.73 -2.40
C VAL A 195 -7.80 9.04 -1.77
N THR A 196 -8.89 8.87 -2.52
CA THR A 196 -10.03 8.07 -2.06
C THR A 196 -9.63 6.61 -1.82
N GLY A 197 -8.72 6.07 -2.64
CA GLY A 197 -8.09 4.77 -2.41
C GLY A 197 -7.21 4.73 -1.15
N CYS A 198 -6.42 5.79 -0.88
CA CYS A 198 -5.65 5.93 0.37
C CYS A 198 -6.56 5.89 1.62
N GLU A 199 -7.68 6.61 1.58
CA GLU A 199 -8.69 6.61 2.65
C GLU A 199 -9.30 5.22 2.81
N ALA A 200 -9.67 4.55 1.71
CA ALA A 200 -10.26 3.22 1.76
C ALA A 200 -9.30 2.15 2.30
N LEU A 201 -7.99 2.25 2.05
CA LEU A 201 -6.97 1.33 2.60
C LEU A 201 -6.57 1.64 4.04
N SER A 202 -6.95 2.79 4.58
CA SER A 202 -6.49 3.22 5.90
C SER A 202 -6.95 2.31 7.03
N PHE A 203 -6.09 2.12 8.03
CA PHE A 203 -6.38 1.35 9.24
C PHE A 203 -5.82 2.07 10.47
N LYS A 204 -6.53 2.00 11.61
CA LYS A 204 -6.07 2.57 12.90
C LYS A 204 -5.58 4.04 12.84
N GLY A 205 -6.20 4.86 11.99
CA GLY A 205 -5.86 6.28 11.80
C GLY A 205 -4.68 6.53 10.85
N SER A 206 -4.26 5.53 10.06
CA SER A 206 -3.19 5.69 9.06
C SER A 206 -3.57 6.60 7.88
N ASP A 207 -4.84 6.97 7.75
CA ASP A 207 -5.35 8.00 6.82
C ASP A 207 -4.62 9.33 7.02
N ASN A 208 -4.35 9.72 8.27
CA ASN A 208 -3.55 10.90 8.61
C ASN A 208 -2.09 10.85 8.10
N LEU A 209 -1.64 9.71 7.57
CA LEU A 209 -0.36 9.53 6.89
C LEU A 209 -0.54 9.32 5.38
N SER A 210 -1.37 8.35 4.98
CA SER A 210 -1.49 7.91 3.59
C SER A 210 -2.18 8.94 2.68
N VAL A 211 -3.20 9.64 3.19
CA VAL A 211 -3.96 10.66 2.44
C VAL A 211 -3.08 11.86 2.07
N PRO A 212 -2.46 12.58 3.02
CA PRO A 212 -1.66 13.76 2.69
C PRO A 212 -0.42 13.41 1.86
N LEU A 213 0.29 12.32 2.17
CA LEU A 213 1.47 11.90 1.40
C LEU A 213 1.09 11.42 -0.01
N GLY A 214 -0.01 10.69 -0.15
CA GLY A 214 -0.51 10.25 -1.45
C GLY A 214 -0.95 11.42 -2.33
N ALA A 215 -1.67 12.39 -1.75
CA ALA A 215 -2.04 13.62 -2.44
C ALA A 215 -0.80 14.40 -2.88
N ALA A 216 0.15 14.59 -1.97
CA ALA A 216 1.39 15.30 -2.26
C ALA A 216 2.20 14.65 -3.38
N PHE A 217 2.34 13.31 -3.36
CA PHE A 217 3.06 12.58 -4.40
C PHE A 217 2.46 12.80 -5.79
N PHE A 218 1.14 12.64 -5.94
CA PHE A 218 0.47 12.82 -7.24
C PHE A 218 0.47 14.28 -7.69
N CYS A 219 0.22 15.23 -6.78
CA CYS A 219 0.35 16.66 -7.09
C CYS A 219 1.77 17.00 -7.55
N TYR A 220 2.80 16.49 -6.86
CA TYR A 220 4.19 16.73 -7.22
C TYR A 220 4.50 16.16 -8.60
N TYR A 221 4.14 14.90 -8.84
CA TYR A 221 4.35 14.27 -10.14
C TYR A 221 3.68 15.08 -11.27
N LEU A 222 2.42 15.47 -11.09
CA LEU A 222 1.65 16.18 -12.12
C LEU A 222 2.16 17.61 -12.38
N LEU A 223 2.74 18.28 -11.38
CA LEU A 223 3.33 19.61 -11.53
C LEU A 223 4.76 19.57 -12.05
N SER A 224 5.52 18.52 -11.76
CA SER A 224 6.94 18.42 -12.11
C SER A 224 7.22 17.72 -13.45
N HIS A 225 6.22 17.11 -14.07
CA HIS A 225 6.38 16.34 -15.31
C HIS A 225 5.66 16.97 -16.50
N SER A 226 6.10 16.58 -17.70
CA SER A 226 5.50 17.01 -18.96
C SER A 226 4.06 16.52 -19.12
N VAL A 227 3.28 17.22 -19.94
CA VAL A 227 1.88 16.85 -20.25
C VAL A 227 1.78 15.41 -20.77
N ASN A 228 2.71 14.96 -21.61
CA ASN A 228 2.72 13.58 -22.14
C ASN A 228 2.92 12.52 -21.03
N GLN A 229 3.79 12.81 -20.07
CA GLN A 229 3.98 11.95 -18.90
C GLN A 229 2.73 11.94 -18.01
N ASN A 230 2.05 13.08 -17.86
CA ASN A 230 0.81 13.18 -17.11
C ASN A 230 -0.36 12.44 -17.79
N ILE A 231 -0.41 12.44 -19.12
CA ILE A 231 -1.37 11.62 -19.90
C ILE A 231 -1.10 10.13 -19.64
N THR A 232 0.17 9.71 -19.64
CA THR A 232 0.55 8.32 -19.37
C THR A 232 0.19 7.91 -17.94
N LEU A 233 0.48 8.77 -16.96
CA LEU A 233 0.07 8.58 -15.56
C LEU A 233 -1.44 8.40 -15.45
N THR A 234 -2.20 9.30 -16.08
CA THR A 234 -3.67 9.28 -16.08
C THR A 234 -4.20 7.98 -16.67
N PHE A 235 -3.68 7.56 -17.83
CA PHE A 235 -4.05 6.29 -18.44
C PHE A 235 -3.73 5.11 -17.52
N GLY A 236 -2.57 5.09 -16.88
CA GLY A 236 -2.19 4.06 -15.92
C GLY A 236 -3.13 3.98 -14.71
N VAL A 237 -3.53 5.13 -14.14
CA VAL A 237 -4.50 5.19 -13.03
C VAL A 237 -5.87 4.66 -13.46
N TRP A 238 -6.35 5.05 -14.65
CA TRP A 238 -7.62 4.53 -15.19
C TRP A 238 -7.55 3.04 -15.47
N LEU A 239 -6.45 2.57 -16.06
CA LEU A 239 -6.22 1.15 -16.32
C LEU A 239 -6.21 0.34 -15.01
N ALA A 240 -5.56 0.85 -13.96
CA ALA A 240 -5.56 0.24 -12.63
C ALA A 240 -6.97 0.12 -12.06
N LEU A 241 -7.77 1.18 -12.19
CA LEU A 241 -9.15 1.20 -11.72
C LEU A 241 -10.01 0.16 -12.48
N VAL A 242 -9.91 0.13 -13.80
CA VAL A 242 -10.63 -0.84 -14.64
C VAL A 242 -10.23 -2.28 -14.28
N ILE A 243 -8.92 -2.56 -14.16
CA ILE A 243 -8.43 -3.90 -13.78
C ILE A 243 -8.94 -4.30 -12.40
N ALA A 244 -8.90 -3.40 -11.41
CA ALA A 244 -9.40 -3.67 -10.06
C ALA A 244 -10.90 -4.01 -10.07
N LEU A 245 -11.73 -3.21 -10.76
CA LEU A 245 -13.17 -3.41 -10.86
C LEU A 245 -13.54 -4.68 -11.62
N LEU A 246 -12.89 -4.96 -12.75
CA LEU A 246 -13.10 -6.18 -13.52
C LEU A 246 -12.66 -7.41 -12.71
N SER A 247 -11.52 -7.36 -12.04
CA SER A 247 -11.01 -8.48 -11.23
C SER A 247 -11.90 -8.76 -10.02
N TYR A 248 -12.50 -7.74 -9.41
CA TYR A 248 -13.53 -7.90 -8.40
C TYR A 248 -14.78 -8.57 -8.98
N LYS A 249 -15.28 -8.09 -10.12
CA LYS A 249 -16.47 -8.64 -10.80
C LYS A 249 -16.28 -10.10 -11.24
N LEU A 250 -15.09 -10.44 -11.74
CA LEU A 250 -14.68 -11.80 -12.13
C LEU A 250 -14.38 -12.71 -10.93
N ARG A 251 -14.49 -12.20 -9.70
CA ARG A 251 -14.25 -12.90 -8.44
C ARG A 251 -12.80 -13.39 -8.27
N PHE A 252 -11.84 -12.70 -8.88
CA PHE A 252 -10.41 -12.91 -8.61
C PHE A 252 -10.00 -12.24 -7.30
N LEU A 253 -10.59 -11.08 -6.99
CA LEU A 253 -10.29 -10.27 -5.82
C LEU A 253 -11.48 -10.12 -4.87
N SER A 254 -11.18 -9.97 -3.58
CA SER A 254 -12.11 -9.38 -2.61
C SER A 254 -12.17 -7.86 -2.79
N ILE A 255 -13.05 -7.15 -2.06
CA ILE A 255 -13.10 -5.68 -2.10
C ILE A 255 -11.76 -5.09 -1.64
N SER A 256 -11.20 -5.61 -0.53
CA SER A 256 -9.90 -5.17 -0.02
C SER A 256 -8.76 -5.45 -0.99
N GLY A 257 -8.78 -6.62 -1.64
CA GLY A 257 -7.85 -6.94 -2.73
C GLY A 257 -7.99 -5.98 -3.92
N ALA A 258 -9.21 -5.62 -4.31
CA ALA A 258 -9.45 -4.69 -5.42
C ALA A 258 -8.90 -3.28 -5.13
N VAL A 259 -9.14 -2.74 -3.93
CA VAL A 259 -8.56 -1.45 -3.53
C VAL A 259 -7.02 -1.53 -3.50
N ALA A 260 -6.45 -2.61 -2.96
CA ALA A 260 -4.99 -2.80 -2.95
C ALA A 260 -4.42 -2.89 -4.37
N THR A 261 -5.07 -3.62 -5.28
CA THR A 261 -4.67 -3.72 -6.69
C THR A 261 -4.79 -2.38 -7.41
N PHE A 262 -5.84 -1.59 -7.13
CA PHE A 262 -5.94 -0.23 -7.66
C PHE A 262 -4.77 0.64 -7.19
N MET A 263 -4.47 0.64 -5.88
CA MET A 263 -3.41 1.49 -5.33
C MET A 263 -2.03 1.10 -5.85
N LEU A 264 -1.72 -0.20 -5.89
CA LEU A 264 -0.48 -0.69 -6.47
C LEU A 264 -0.41 -0.41 -7.97
N GLY A 265 -1.49 -0.69 -8.70
CA GLY A 265 -1.58 -0.48 -10.15
C GLY A 265 -1.50 0.99 -10.54
N ALA A 266 -2.08 1.91 -9.76
CA ALA A 266 -2.00 3.35 -10.04
C ALA A 266 -0.55 3.85 -10.02
N VAL A 267 0.28 3.31 -9.11
CA VAL A 267 1.72 3.59 -9.06
C VAL A 267 2.44 2.87 -10.20
N VAL A 268 2.29 1.55 -10.33
CA VAL A 268 3.09 0.78 -11.30
C VAL A 268 2.72 1.13 -12.74
N PHE A 269 1.43 1.25 -13.05
CA PHE A 269 0.97 1.56 -14.41
C PHE A 269 1.14 3.03 -14.75
N GLY A 270 0.91 3.90 -13.76
CA GLY A 270 0.99 5.33 -13.95
C GLY A 270 2.43 5.85 -14.01
N VAL A 271 3.23 5.53 -13.01
CA VAL A 271 4.62 6.01 -12.86
C VAL A 271 5.59 5.13 -13.66
N GLY A 272 5.47 3.80 -13.51
CA GLY A 272 6.33 2.83 -14.19
C GLY A 272 6.05 2.69 -15.69
N LYS A 273 4.90 3.17 -16.18
CA LYS A 273 4.49 3.06 -17.61
C LYS A 273 4.45 1.59 -18.06
N TRP A 274 4.47 1.36 -19.37
CA TRP A 274 4.28 0.03 -19.97
C TRP A 274 5.38 -0.98 -19.64
N GLU A 275 6.64 -0.53 -19.50
CA GLU A 275 7.81 -1.38 -19.25
C GLU A 275 7.70 -2.14 -17.92
N TYR A 276 7.13 -1.49 -16.90
CA TYR A 276 6.83 -2.09 -15.59
C TYR A 276 5.42 -2.69 -15.54
N SER A 277 4.45 -2.12 -16.25
CA SER A 277 3.06 -2.61 -16.25
C SER A 277 2.92 -4.02 -16.81
N LEU A 278 3.55 -4.31 -17.95
CA LEU A 278 3.30 -5.54 -18.68
C LEU A 278 3.74 -6.80 -17.90
N PRO A 279 4.94 -6.85 -17.28
CA PRO A 279 5.34 -7.99 -16.46
C PRO A 279 4.40 -8.28 -15.29
N ILE A 280 4.05 -7.26 -14.49
CA ILE A 280 3.19 -7.46 -13.31
C ILE A 280 1.74 -7.77 -13.71
N LEU A 281 1.26 -7.20 -14.82
CA LEU A 281 -0.08 -7.48 -15.34
C LEU A 281 -0.17 -8.92 -15.87
N LEU A 282 0.86 -9.39 -16.58
CA LEU A 282 0.96 -10.77 -17.06
C LEU A 282 0.96 -11.74 -15.88
N PHE A 283 1.80 -11.49 -14.87
CA PHE A 283 1.79 -12.25 -13.61
C PHE A 283 0.38 -12.29 -13.02
N PHE A 284 -0.25 -11.14 -12.83
CA PHE A 284 -1.55 -11.05 -12.19
C PHE A 284 -2.63 -11.81 -12.95
N ILE A 285 -2.75 -11.63 -14.27
CA ILE A 285 -3.78 -12.26 -15.10
C ILE A 285 -3.55 -13.77 -15.16
N LEU A 286 -2.37 -14.22 -15.59
CA LEU A 286 -2.11 -15.64 -15.80
C LEU A 286 -2.14 -16.43 -14.48
N SER A 287 -1.56 -15.89 -13.41
CA SER A 287 -1.62 -16.53 -12.10
C SER A 287 -3.04 -16.54 -11.54
N SER A 288 -3.88 -15.54 -11.82
CA SER A 288 -5.32 -15.59 -11.44
C SER A 288 -6.08 -16.69 -12.19
N LEU A 289 -5.81 -16.84 -13.49
CA LEU A 289 -6.43 -17.88 -14.31
C LEU A 289 -5.98 -19.27 -13.86
N LEU A 290 -4.69 -19.44 -13.60
CA LEU A 290 -4.10 -20.68 -13.13
C LEU A 290 -4.68 -21.10 -11.77
N SER A 291 -4.73 -20.18 -10.80
CA SER A 291 -5.39 -20.42 -9.50
C SER A 291 -6.87 -20.79 -9.63
N LYS A 292 -7.58 -20.20 -10.59
CA LYS A 292 -9.00 -20.52 -10.84
C LYS A 292 -9.18 -21.90 -11.47
N ALA A 293 -8.31 -22.29 -12.41
CA ALA A 293 -8.31 -23.61 -13.04
C ALA A 293 -7.97 -24.72 -12.02
N GLY A 294 -7.01 -24.47 -11.12
CA GLY A 294 -6.61 -25.41 -10.07
C GLY A 294 -7.60 -25.54 -8.89
N LYS A 295 -8.64 -24.71 -8.83
CA LYS A 295 -9.53 -24.60 -7.66
C LYS A 295 -10.21 -25.91 -7.26
N GLN A 296 -10.66 -26.71 -8.23
CA GLN A 296 -11.32 -27.99 -7.95
C GLN A 296 -10.36 -29.01 -7.33
N TRP A 297 -9.10 -29.00 -7.75
CA TRP A 297 -8.06 -29.89 -7.24
C TRP A 297 -7.60 -29.48 -5.84
N LYS A 298 -7.42 -28.17 -5.62
CA LYS A 298 -7.07 -27.61 -4.31
C LYS A 298 -8.11 -27.87 -3.22
N ARG A 299 -9.40 -28.07 -3.58
CA ARG A 299 -10.44 -28.45 -2.60
C ARG A 299 -10.10 -29.74 -1.84
N ARG A 300 -9.35 -30.67 -2.44
CA ARG A 300 -8.89 -31.90 -1.77
C ARG A 300 -7.92 -31.62 -0.61
N PHE A 301 -7.34 -30.42 -0.56
CA PHE A 301 -6.33 -30.01 0.42
C PHE A 301 -6.72 -28.72 1.18
N ALA A 302 -7.98 -28.26 1.04
CA ALA A 302 -8.45 -26.96 1.56
C ALA A 302 -8.35 -26.78 3.08
N ASP A 303 -8.31 -27.90 3.82
CA ASP A 303 -8.20 -27.88 5.27
C ASP A 303 -6.79 -27.48 5.75
N THR A 304 -5.77 -27.57 4.91
CA THR A 304 -4.37 -27.29 5.29
C THR A 304 -4.01 -25.81 5.16
N PHE A 305 -4.47 -25.14 4.09
CA PHE A 305 -4.07 -23.76 3.74
C PHE A 305 -4.95 -22.70 4.38
N GLN A 306 -4.35 -21.65 4.95
CA GLN A 306 -5.08 -20.55 5.60
C GLN A 306 -5.99 -19.79 4.63
N LYS A 307 -5.49 -19.48 3.43
CA LYS A 307 -6.19 -18.63 2.45
C LYS A 307 -6.53 -19.42 1.18
N GLY A 308 -7.79 -19.84 1.07
CA GLY A 308 -8.34 -20.49 -0.13
C GLY A 308 -9.52 -19.71 -0.68
N GLY A 309 -9.29 -18.79 -1.62
CA GLY A 309 -10.39 -17.93 -2.10
C GLY A 309 -9.99 -16.84 -3.09
N ARG A 310 -10.67 -15.70 -2.98
CA ARG A 310 -10.33 -14.48 -3.72
C ARG A 310 -9.14 -13.82 -3.03
N ARG A 311 -8.22 -13.22 -3.79
CA ARG A 311 -7.06 -12.55 -3.19
C ARG A 311 -7.51 -11.34 -2.38
N ASP A 312 -6.95 -11.20 -1.19
CA ASP A 312 -7.18 -10.08 -0.28
C ASP A 312 -6.05 -9.06 -0.33
N LEU A 313 -6.19 -7.98 0.44
CA LEU A 313 -5.21 -6.91 0.55
C LEU A 313 -3.82 -7.43 0.89
N GLY A 314 -3.72 -8.37 1.84
CA GLY A 314 -2.44 -8.93 2.29
C GLY A 314 -1.73 -9.66 1.16
N GLN A 315 -2.45 -10.53 0.44
CA GLN A 315 -1.90 -11.27 -0.69
C GLN A 315 -1.47 -10.36 -1.86
N VAL A 316 -2.17 -9.25 -2.10
CA VAL A 316 -1.81 -8.30 -3.15
C VAL A 316 -0.50 -7.57 -2.80
N PHE A 317 -0.38 -7.05 -1.58
CA PHE A 317 0.83 -6.33 -1.16
C PHE A 317 2.01 -7.27 -0.92
N ALA A 318 1.78 -8.50 -0.48
CA ALA A 318 2.84 -9.51 -0.34
C ALA A 318 3.51 -9.81 -1.69
N ASN A 319 2.71 -10.03 -2.73
CA ASN A 319 3.24 -10.41 -4.05
C ASN A 319 3.66 -9.23 -4.92
N GLY A 320 3.06 -8.04 -4.72
CA GLY A 320 3.28 -6.89 -5.60
C GLY A 320 3.84 -5.65 -4.90
N GLY A 321 3.82 -5.58 -3.57
CA GLY A 321 4.21 -4.39 -2.81
C GLY A 321 5.68 -4.02 -3.00
N ILE A 322 6.58 -5.00 -2.96
CA ILE A 322 8.02 -4.78 -3.21
C ILE A 322 8.24 -4.19 -4.61
N ALA A 323 7.57 -4.74 -5.62
CA ALA A 323 7.62 -4.22 -6.99
C ALA A 323 7.11 -2.77 -7.08
N GLY A 324 6.04 -2.44 -6.36
CA GLY A 324 5.53 -1.06 -6.24
C GLY A 324 6.52 -0.09 -5.59
N VAL A 325 7.17 -0.52 -4.50
CA VAL A 325 8.22 0.26 -3.83
C VAL A 325 9.41 0.50 -4.76
N ILE A 326 9.83 -0.51 -5.53
CA ILE A 326 10.91 -0.38 -6.51
C ILE A 326 10.58 0.67 -7.59
N VAL A 327 9.33 0.70 -8.09
CA VAL A 327 8.89 1.73 -9.05
C VAL A 327 8.95 3.13 -8.45
N LEU A 328 8.55 3.29 -7.18
CA LEU A 328 8.66 4.58 -6.49
C LEU A 328 10.12 5.01 -6.32
N LEU A 329 11.00 4.08 -5.92
CA LEU A 329 12.44 4.36 -5.78
C LEU A 329 13.06 4.74 -7.13
N TRP A 330 12.74 4.01 -8.21
CA TRP A 330 13.19 4.33 -9.57
C TRP A 330 12.76 5.73 -10.01
N ASN A 331 11.55 6.17 -9.66
CA ASN A 331 11.08 7.51 -10.02
C ASN A 331 11.92 8.63 -9.39
N PHE A 332 12.42 8.43 -8.17
CA PHE A 332 13.27 9.42 -7.47
C PHE A 332 14.76 9.22 -7.75
N PHE A 333 15.19 7.99 -8.00
CA PHE A 333 16.58 7.61 -8.24
C PHE A 333 16.68 6.76 -9.52
N PRO A 334 16.56 7.37 -10.72
CA PRO A 334 16.51 6.62 -11.96
C PRO A 334 17.79 5.79 -12.17
N SER A 335 17.63 4.47 -12.17
CA SER A 335 18.70 3.50 -12.44
C SER A 335 18.10 2.22 -13.00
N ASP A 336 18.79 1.61 -13.97
CA ASP A 336 18.37 0.33 -14.55
C ASP A 336 18.43 -0.82 -13.52
N ALA A 337 19.22 -0.67 -12.46
CA ALA A 337 19.25 -1.61 -11.34
C ALA A 337 17.84 -1.81 -10.73
N PHE A 338 17.04 -0.74 -10.61
CA PHE A 338 15.67 -0.83 -10.12
C PHE A 338 14.76 -1.57 -11.09
N TYR A 339 14.94 -1.39 -12.40
CA TYR A 339 14.18 -2.15 -13.39
C TYR A 339 14.48 -3.66 -13.29
N PHE A 340 15.76 -4.04 -13.18
CA PHE A 340 16.14 -5.45 -13.05
C PHE A 340 15.69 -6.05 -11.72
N ALA A 341 15.80 -5.30 -10.61
CA ALA A 341 15.24 -5.70 -9.32
C ALA A 341 13.71 -5.88 -9.40
N PHE A 342 13.00 -5.02 -10.13
CA PHE A 342 11.55 -5.13 -10.33
C PHE A 342 11.20 -6.42 -11.07
N VAL A 343 11.80 -6.69 -12.24
CA VAL A 343 11.48 -7.91 -13.00
C VAL A 343 11.91 -9.17 -12.25
N GLY A 344 13.02 -9.13 -11.49
CA GLY A 344 13.44 -10.21 -10.59
C GLY A 344 12.43 -10.50 -9.48
N SER A 345 11.88 -9.44 -8.86
CA SER A 345 10.81 -9.56 -7.86
C SER A 345 9.57 -10.23 -8.44
N VAL A 346 9.09 -9.73 -9.59
CA VAL A 346 7.90 -10.27 -10.28
C VAL A 346 8.17 -11.70 -10.77
N ALA A 347 9.38 -12.01 -11.24
CA ALA A 347 9.76 -13.35 -11.67
C ALA A 347 9.75 -14.35 -10.51
N ALA A 348 10.25 -13.96 -9.33
CA ALA A 348 10.24 -14.80 -8.14
C ALA A 348 8.83 -15.15 -7.66
N VAL A 349 7.96 -14.14 -7.50
CA VAL A 349 6.56 -14.39 -7.08
C VAL A 349 5.77 -15.16 -8.14
N THR A 350 6.10 -14.99 -9.43
CA THR A 350 5.53 -15.80 -10.50
C THR A 350 6.02 -17.24 -10.42
N ALA A 351 7.32 -17.44 -10.19
CA ALA A 351 7.92 -18.76 -10.08
C ALA A 351 7.31 -19.54 -8.90
N ASP A 352 7.16 -18.90 -7.74
CA ASP A 352 6.52 -19.49 -6.58
C ASP A 352 5.04 -19.83 -6.86
N THR A 353 4.26 -18.85 -7.35
CA THR A 353 2.84 -19.05 -7.60
C THR A 353 2.61 -20.16 -8.62
N TRP A 354 3.33 -20.15 -9.74
CA TRP A 354 3.18 -21.18 -10.77
C TRP A 354 3.71 -22.51 -10.30
N GLY A 355 4.80 -22.54 -9.54
CA GLY A 355 5.35 -23.77 -8.97
C GLY A 355 4.38 -24.44 -8.02
N THR A 356 3.69 -23.67 -7.17
CA THR A 356 2.66 -24.17 -6.28
C THR A 356 1.40 -24.59 -7.03
N GLU A 357 0.91 -23.77 -7.96
CA GLU A 357 -0.33 -24.07 -8.71
C GLU A 357 -0.18 -25.28 -9.66
N ILE A 358 0.95 -25.39 -10.36
CA ILE A 358 1.24 -26.50 -11.28
C ILE A 358 1.69 -27.73 -10.49
N GLY A 359 2.43 -27.55 -9.40
CA GLY A 359 2.90 -28.64 -8.53
C GLY A 359 1.78 -29.46 -7.90
N VAL A 360 0.60 -28.88 -7.67
CA VAL A 360 -0.61 -29.58 -7.17
C VAL A 360 -1.05 -30.72 -8.10
N PHE A 361 -0.72 -30.66 -9.39
CA PHE A 361 -1.04 -31.71 -10.35
C PHE A 361 0.00 -32.84 -10.40
N SER A 362 1.07 -32.76 -9.61
CA SER A 362 2.10 -33.79 -9.56
C SER A 362 1.55 -35.11 -9.03
N LYS A 363 1.79 -36.20 -9.77
CA LYS A 363 1.51 -37.57 -9.30
C LYS A 363 2.55 -38.09 -8.30
N ILE A 364 3.70 -37.41 -8.20
CA ILE A 364 4.81 -37.77 -7.32
C ILE A 364 4.68 -36.97 -6.04
N MET A 365 4.80 -37.64 -4.88
CA MET A 365 4.76 -36.97 -3.58
C MET A 365 5.83 -35.88 -3.49
N PRO A 366 5.48 -34.69 -2.99
CA PRO A 366 6.45 -33.63 -2.75
C PRO A 366 7.57 -34.07 -1.82
N ARG A 367 8.72 -33.44 -1.95
CA ARG A 367 9.85 -33.59 -1.03
C ARG A 367 10.04 -32.30 -0.27
N HIS A 368 10.34 -32.41 1.01
CA HIS A 368 10.69 -31.26 1.83
C HIS A 368 11.99 -30.63 1.31
N ILE A 369 12.02 -29.31 1.09
CA ILE A 369 13.15 -28.62 0.44
C ILE A 369 14.48 -28.80 1.18
N ILE A 370 14.46 -28.87 2.51
CA ILE A 370 15.66 -29.06 3.35
C ILE A 370 16.04 -30.54 3.51
N SER A 371 15.13 -31.36 4.05
CA SER A 371 15.44 -32.76 4.40
C SER A 371 15.37 -33.74 3.22
N PHE A 372 14.82 -33.31 2.08
CA PHE A 372 14.55 -34.13 0.88
C PHE A 372 13.66 -35.37 1.10
N LYS A 373 13.08 -35.52 2.30
CA LYS A 373 12.13 -36.57 2.65
C LYS A 373 10.79 -36.31 1.98
N LYS A 374 10.07 -37.37 1.62
CA LYS A 374 8.72 -37.26 1.07
C LYS A 374 7.77 -36.70 2.14
N VAL A 375 6.95 -35.73 1.76
CA VAL A 375 5.96 -35.09 2.64
C VAL A 375 4.58 -35.09 1.98
N ALA A 376 3.54 -34.87 2.79
CA ALA A 376 2.18 -34.78 2.27
C ALA A 376 2.02 -33.54 1.36
N PRO A 377 1.22 -33.62 0.29
CA PRO A 377 0.86 -32.45 -0.51
C PRO A 377 0.28 -31.32 0.33
N GLY A 378 0.76 -30.09 0.08
CA GLY A 378 0.38 -28.90 0.84
C GLY A 378 1.12 -28.69 2.16
N THR A 379 2.15 -29.49 2.44
CA THR A 379 3.12 -29.18 3.52
C THR A 379 3.96 -27.98 3.10
N SER A 380 4.11 -26.97 3.96
CA SER A 380 4.98 -25.81 3.70
C SER A 380 6.43 -26.27 3.43
N GLY A 381 7.03 -25.73 2.38
CA GLY A 381 8.34 -26.17 1.87
C GLY A 381 8.36 -27.52 1.14
N GLY A 382 7.18 -28.12 0.87
CA GLY A 382 7.04 -29.31 0.05
C GLY A 382 7.08 -28.99 -1.45
N VAL A 383 8.17 -29.36 -2.12
CA VAL A 383 8.42 -29.05 -3.54
C VAL A 383 8.32 -30.30 -4.43
N THR A 384 7.95 -30.10 -5.70
CA THR A 384 7.91 -31.17 -6.72
C THR A 384 8.70 -30.74 -7.95
N ALA A 385 9.24 -31.70 -8.71
CA ALA A 385 9.92 -31.41 -9.98
C ALA A 385 8.99 -30.71 -10.99
N LEU A 386 7.72 -31.12 -11.03
CA LEU A 386 6.70 -30.48 -11.86
C LEU A 386 6.45 -29.02 -11.44
N GLY A 387 6.43 -28.75 -10.13
CA GLY A 387 6.37 -27.39 -9.60
C GLY A 387 7.59 -26.56 -9.98
N PHE A 388 8.81 -27.09 -9.82
CA PHE A 388 10.03 -26.39 -10.26
C PHE A 388 10.01 -26.05 -11.75
N PHE A 389 9.55 -26.97 -12.60
CA PHE A 389 9.39 -26.70 -14.03
C PHE A 389 8.35 -25.60 -14.29
N GLY A 390 7.19 -25.66 -13.61
CA GLY A 390 6.18 -24.60 -13.68
C GLY A 390 6.71 -23.24 -13.27
N GLY A 391 7.51 -23.19 -12.20
CA GLY A 391 8.17 -21.98 -11.73
C GLY A 391 9.21 -21.45 -12.71
N LEU A 392 10.02 -22.34 -13.32
CA LEU A 392 11.00 -21.98 -14.34
C LEU A 392 10.33 -21.35 -15.57
N VAL A 393 9.24 -21.95 -16.05
CA VAL A 393 8.46 -21.40 -17.17
C VAL A 393 7.87 -20.04 -16.81
N GLY A 394 7.32 -19.89 -15.60
CA GLY A 394 6.80 -18.61 -15.11
C GLY A 394 7.87 -17.51 -15.05
N SER A 395 9.02 -17.80 -14.44
CA SER A 395 10.17 -16.88 -14.37
C SER A 395 10.67 -16.50 -15.77
N ALA A 396 10.88 -17.49 -16.63
CA ALA A 396 11.31 -17.26 -18.01
C ALA A 396 10.35 -16.37 -18.79
N LEU A 397 9.05 -16.60 -18.65
CA LEU A 397 8.03 -15.78 -19.32
C LEU A 397 8.09 -14.31 -18.86
N ILE A 398 8.24 -14.05 -17.56
CA ILE A 398 8.36 -12.68 -17.03
C ILE A 398 9.62 -11.99 -17.53
N ILE A 399 10.78 -12.65 -17.47
CA ILE A 399 12.05 -12.05 -17.87
C ILE A 399 12.10 -11.82 -19.39
N LEU A 400 11.64 -12.78 -20.19
CA LEU A 400 11.61 -12.63 -21.64
C LEU A 400 10.64 -11.53 -22.07
N LEU A 401 9.45 -11.44 -21.46
CA LEU A 401 8.55 -10.31 -21.69
C LEU A 401 9.22 -8.99 -21.28
N GLY A 402 9.84 -8.94 -20.10
CA GLY A 402 10.62 -7.80 -19.62
C GLY A 402 11.64 -7.32 -20.65
N LYS A 403 12.45 -8.25 -21.18
CA LYS A 403 13.42 -7.96 -22.24
C LYS A 403 12.82 -7.39 -23.50
N LEU A 404 11.66 -7.90 -23.93
CA LEU A 404 10.99 -7.42 -25.15
C LEU A 404 10.40 -6.03 -24.98
N VAL A 405 10.08 -5.63 -23.74
CA VAL A 405 9.37 -4.38 -23.45
C VAL A 405 10.28 -3.24 -23.04
N THR A 406 11.59 -3.34 -23.26
CA THR A 406 12.50 -2.23 -22.99
C THR A 406 13.83 -2.37 -23.73
N ASN A 407 14.51 -1.24 -23.94
CA ASN A 407 15.86 -1.21 -24.52
C ASN A 407 16.99 -1.34 -23.47
N ARG A 408 16.67 -1.46 -22.17
CA ARG A 408 17.66 -1.56 -21.08
C ARG A 408 18.60 -2.76 -21.16
N TYR A 409 18.23 -3.78 -21.92
CA TYR A 409 19.09 -4.94 -22.15
C TYR A 409 20.14 -4.71 -23.24
N PHE A 410 20.04 -3.62 -23.99
CA PHE A 410 20.99 -3.31 -25.06
C PHE A 410 22.37 -3.01 -24.48
N GLY A 411 23.40 -3.67 -25.01
CA GLY A 411 24.78 -3.54 -24.52
C GLY A 411 25.11 -4.40 -23.29
N LEU A 412 24.14 -5.10 -22.71
CA LEU A 412 24.39 -6.07 -21.63
C LEU A 412 24.74 -7.46 -22.21
N PRO A 413 25.45 -8.32 -21.45
CA PRO A 413 25.79 -9.66 -21.91
C PRO A 413 24.56 -10.51 -22.27
N GLU A 414 24.64 -11.30 -23.34
CA GLU A 414 23.50 -12.09 -23.84
C GLU A 414 22.97 -13.11 -22.82
N TYR A 415 23.81 -13.56 -21.89
CA TYR A 415 23.45 -14.49 -20.82
C TYR A 415 22.77 -13.79 -19.63
N PHE A 416 22.71 -12.46 -19.57
CA PHE A 416 22.13 -11.74 -18.44
C PHE A 416 20.65 -12.08 -18.17
N PRO A 417 19.76 -12.20 -19.17
CA PRO A 417 18.40 -12.67 -18.95
C PRO A 417 18.35 -14.06 -18.30
N LEU A 418 19.29 -14.96 -18.61
CA LEU A 418 19.36 -16.27 -17.97
C LEU A 418 19.66 -16.14 -16.47
N LEU A 419 20.57 -15.23 -16.08
CA LEU A 419 20.84 -14.94 -14.67
C LEU A 419 19.59 -14.40 -13.94
N LEU A 420 18.80 -13.54 -14.59
CA LEU A 420 17.55 -13.03 -14.03
C LEU A 420 16.48 -14.14 -13.88
N ILE A 421 16.43 -15.10 -14.81
CA ILE A 421 15.53 -16.26 -14.70
C ILE A 421 15.92 -17.09 -13.47
N PHE A 422 17.22 -17.33 -13.27
CA PHE A 422 17.73 -18.02 -12.09
C PHE A 422 17.47 -17.23 -10.81
N ALA A 423 17.60 -15.90 -10.82
CA ALA A 423 17.27 -15.05 -9.68
C ALA A 423 15.79 -15.24 -9.25
N GLY A 424 14.87 -15.32 -10.21
CA GLY A 424 13.47 -15.64 -9.93
C GLY A 424 13.28 -17.01 -9.26
N ILE A 425 13.94 -18.06 -9.78
CA ILE A 425 13.89 -19.40 -9.19
C ILE A 425 14.52 -19.44 -7.79
N LEU A 426 15.64 -18.76 -7.58
CA LEU A 426 16.27 -18.65 -6.26
C LEU A 426 15.35 -17.95 -5.26
N GLY A 427 14.62 -16.92 -5.69
CA GLY A 427 13.58 -16.28 -4.88
C GLY A 427 12.50 -17.27 -4.41
N SER A 428 11.97 -18.11 -5.31
CA SER A 428 10.98 -19.14 -4.93
C SER A 428 11.56 -20.27 -4.08
N VAL A 429 12.86 -20.57 -4.21
CA VAL A 429 13.55 -21.49 -3.31
C VAL A 429 13.66 -20.91 -1.91
N VAL A 430 13.98 -19.61 -1.79
CA VAL A 430 13.98 -18.89 -0.51
C VAL A 430 12.59 -18.95 0.13
N ASP A 431 11.52 -18.74 -0.64
CA ASP A 431 10.13 -18.92 -0.17
C ASP A 431 9.93 -20.30 0.49
N SER A 432 10.24 -21.36 -0.25
CA SER A 432 10.08 -22.74 0.24
C SER A 432 10.93 -23.03 1.49
N ILE A 433 12.14 -22.47 1.59
CA ILE A 433 13.02 -22.63 2.76
C ILE A 433 12.45 -21.88 3.97
N VAL A 434 12.02 -20.64 3.79
CA VAL A 434 11.41 -19.81 4.83
C VAL A 434 10.11 -20.45 5.32
N GLY A 435 9.27 -20.91 4.40
CA GLY A 435 8.05 -21.65 4.67
C GLY A 435 8.27 -22.96 5.44
N ALA A 436 9.39 -23.65 5.18
CA ALA A 436 9.77 -24.88 5.88
C ALA A 436 10.33 -24.66 7.30
N THR A 437 10.83 -23.47 7.61
CA THR A 437 11.66 -23.24 8.80
C THR A 437 11.05 -22.27 9.79
N ILE A 438 10.70 -21.06 9.35
CA ILE A 438 10.32 -19.96 10.24
C ILE A 438 8.85 -19.57 10.12
N GLN A 439 8.14 -19.98 9.05
CA GLN A 439 6.71 -19.75 8.92
C GLN A 439 5.94 -20.46 10.04
N ALA A 440 4.95 -19.78 10.60
CA ALA A 440 4.08 -20.32 11.63
C ALA A 440 3.35 -21.57 11.15
N GLN A 441 3.48 -22.67 11.90
CA GLN A 441 2.71 -23.89 11.73
C GLN A 441 1.97 -24.19 13.02
N PHE A 442 0.67 -24.46 12.89
CA PHE A 442 -0.20 -24.76 14.01
C PHE A 442 -0.69 -26.19 13.94
N LYS A 443 -0.99 -26.78 15.10
CA LYS A 443 -1.63 -28.08 15.19
C LYS A 443 -3.02 -27.93 15.81
N CYS A 444 -4.02 -28.50 15.13
CA CYS A 444 -5.36 -28.54 15.67
C CYS A 444 -5.41 -29.54 16.84
N PRO A 445 -5.83 -29.13 18.06
CA PRO A 445 -5.91 -30.03 19.20
C PRO A 445 -7.01 -31.10 19.01
N ASN A 446 -8.04 -30.83 18.21
CA ASN A 446 -9.16 -31.75 18.01
C ASN A 446 -8.85 -32.89 17.02
N CYS A 447 -8.32 -32.57 15.83
CA CYS A 447 -8.05 -33.58 14.80
C CYS A 447 -6.57 -33.91 14.61
N GLY A 448 -5.67 -33.25 15.35
CA GLY A 448 -4.22 -33.48 15.30
C GLY A 448 -3.52 -33.01 14.02
N LYS A 449 -4.25 -32.42 13.06
CA LYS A 449 -3.72 -31.98 11.78
C LYS A 449 -2.84 -30.73 11.93
N ILE A 450 -1.72 -30.70 11.21
CA ILE A 450 -0.87 -29.51 11.05
C ILE A 450 -1.48 -28.60 9.96
N THR A 451 -1.58 -27.31 10.25
CA THR A 451 -2.20 -26.29 9.39
C THR A 451 -1.56 -24.93 9.62
N GLU A 452 -1.64 -24.05 8.62
CA GLU A 452 -1.25 -22.64 8.72
C GLU A 452 -2.36 -21.78 9.36
N LYS A 453 -3.52 -22.37 9.68
CA LYS A 453 -4.66 -21.64 10.25
C LYS A 453 -4.52 -21.49 11.77
N PRO A 454 -4.76 -20.29 12.33
CA PRO A 454 -4.86 -20.08 13.77
C PRO A 454 -6.16 -20.69 14.38
N GLU A 455 -7.12 -21.05 13.54
CA GLU A 455 -8.37 -21.71 13.94
C GLU A 455 -8.71 -22.88 13.01
N HIS A 456 -9.20 -23.99 13.57
CA HIS A 456 -9.55 -25.21 12.82
C HIS A 456 -10.73 -25.94 13.49
N CYS A 457 -11.37 -26.91 12.81
CA CYS A 457 -12.49 -27.68 13.36
C CYS A 457 -13.63 -26.84 14.00
N GLY A 458 -14.20 -25.89 13.24
CA GLY A 458 -15.35 -25.09 13.72
C GLY A 458 -14.99 -23.90 14.61
N GLY A 459 -13.81 -23.31 14.41
CA GLY A 459 -13.35 -22.11 15.11
C GLY A 459 -12.54 -22.38 16.38
N GLN A 460 -12.10 -23.62 16.61
CA GLN A 460 -11.23 -23.94 17.74
C GLN A 460 -9.82 -23.38 17.50
N PRO A 461 -9.23 -22.67 18.48
CA PRO A 461 -7.88 -22.15 18.35
C PRO A 461 -6.88 -23.30 18.18
N THR A 462 -5.98 -23.17 17.23
CA THR A 462 -4.89 -24.12 17.00
C THR A 462 -3.67 -23.72 17.84
N ALA A 463 -2.86 -24.70 18.23
CA ALA A 463 -1.66 -24.45 19.03
C ALA A 463 -0.45 -24.28 18.11
N LEU A 464 0.33 -23.22 18.29
CA LEU A 464 1.59 -23.03 17.56
C LEU A 464 2.54 -24.19 17.86
N THR A 465 3.00 -24.87 16.81
CA THR A 465 3.92 -26.01 16.92
C THR A 465 5.33 -25.70 16.47
N SER A 466 5.50 -24.82 15.49
CA SER A 466 6.81 -24.39 15.00
C SER A 466 6.72 -23.04 14.29
N GLY A 467 7.87 -22.40 14.09
CA GLY A 467 7.98 -21.11 13.43
C GLY A 467 7.66 -19.93 14.35
N ILE A 468 7.56 -18.74 13.75
CA ILE A 468 7.28 -17.47 14.43
C ILE A 468 5.86 -17.07 14.09
N GLU A 469 5.01 -16.86 15.09
CA GLU A 469 3.58 -16.54 14.91
C GLU A 469 3.31 -15.34 13.99
N ALA A 470 4.21 -14.35 14.01
CA ALA A 470 4.12 -13.16 13.15
C ALA A 470 4.46 -13.41 11.67
N ILE A 471 5.07 -14.56 11.34
CA ILE A 471 5.46 -14.92 9.97
C ILE A 471 4.41 -15.87 9.39
N ASP A 472 3.43 -15.29 8.72
CA ASP A 472 2.44 -16.01 7.93
C ASP A 472 2.87 -16.13 6.45
N ASN A 473 2.04 -16.79 5.64
CA ASN A 473 2.30 -16.97 4.22
C ASN A 473 2.41 -15.66 3.42
N ASP A 474 1.76 -14.57 3.85
CA ASP A 474 1.88 -13.29 3.16
C ASP A 474 3.27 -12.67 3.43
N VAL A 475 3.80 -12.83 4.65
CA VAL A 475 5.19 -12.43 4.97
C VAL A 475 6.20 -13.26 4.16
N VAL A 476 6.00 -14.57 4.05
CA VAL A 476 6.89 -15.44 3.24
C VAL A 476 6.91 -15.00 1.78
N ASN A 477 5.75 -14.73 1.17
CA ASN A 477 5.66 -14.20 -0.20
C ASN A 477 6.37 -12.85 -0.37
N ALA A 478 6.30 -11.96 0.63
CA ALA A 478 7.03 -10.69 0.58
C ALA A 478 8.54 -10.90 0.64
N ILE A 479 9.03 -11.87 1.41
CA ILE A 479 10.44 -12.28 1.45
C ILE A 479 10.85 -12.88 0.10
N CYS A 480 10.01 -13.71 -0.52
CA CYS A 480 10.22 -14.23 -1.88
C CYS A 480 10.41 -13.11 -2.91
N ALA A 481 9.50 -12.13 -2.90
CA ALA A 481 9.56 -10.96 -3.76
C ALA A 481 10.84 -10.13 -3.55
N LEU A 482 11.25 -9.96 -2.28
CA LEU A 482 12.47 -9.23 -1.92
C LEU A 482 13.74 -10.00 -2.31
N ALA A 483 13.76 -11.31 -2.11
CA ALA A 483 14.89 -12.17 -2.48
C ALA A 483 15.09 -12.16 -4.00
N GLY A 484 14.01 -12.26 -4.79
CA GLY A 484 14.05 -12.15 -6.25
C GLY A 484 14.63 -10.81 -6.72
N ALA A 485 14.20 -9.70 -6.12
CA ALA A 485 14.78 -8.39 -6.38
C ALA A 485 16.28 -8.33 -6.03
N GLY A 486 16.66 -8.87 -4.87
CA GLY A 486 18.04 -8.89 -4.40
C GLY A 486 18.96 -9.70 -5.31
N PHE A 487 18.57 -10.92 -5.70
CA PHE A 487 19.35 -11.75 -6.61
C PHE A 487 19.48 -11.13 -8.00
N ALA A 488 18.43 -10.48 -8.52
CA ALA A 488 18.50 -9.77 -9.79
C ALA A 488 19.41 -8.53 -9.71
N GLY A 489 19.36 -7.78 -8.60
CA GLY A 489 20.28 -6.69 -8.33
C GLY A 489 21.74 -7.15 -8.25
N LEU A 490 22.01 -8.25 -7.56
CA LEU A 490 23.34 -8.87 -7.50
C LEU A 490 23.81 -9.32 -8.89
N ALA A 491 22.94 -9.94 -9.68
CA ALA A 491 23.24 -10.34 -11.05
C ALA A 491 23.62 -9.13 -11.93
N PHE A 492 22.99 -7.97 -11.71
CA PHE A 492 23.32 -6.74 -12.41
C PHE A 492 24.66 -6.13 -11.99
N LEU A 493 25.10 -6.33 -10.74
CA LEU A 493 26.36 -5.80 -10.23
C LEU A 493 27.60 -6.59 -10.67
N ILE A 494 27.42 -7.81 -11.16
CA ILE A 494 28.53 -8.73 -11.55
C ILE A 494 28.72 -8.84 -13.07
N ILE A 495 27.95 -8.10 -13.86
CA ILE A 495 28.09 -7.98 -15.32
C ILE A 495 28.68 -6.62 -15.68
#